data_AF-A0A534J637-F1
#
_entry.id   AF-A0A534J637-F1
#
_cell.length_a   1.000
_cell.length_b   1.000
_cell.length_c   1.000
_cell.angle_alpha   90.00
_cell.angle_beta   90.00
_cell.angle_gamma   90.00
#
_symmetry.space_group_name_H-M   'P 1'
#
loop_
_entity.id
_entity.type
_entity.pdbx_description
1 polymer ?
#
loop_
_entity_poly.entity_id
_entity_poly.type
_entity_poly.pdbx_seq_one_letter_code
_entity_poly.pdbx_strand_id
1 'polypeptide(L)' 'MIDAELEKVIGKTLKLKELHRARARVLQLERELRGEATKPEEPPYIPEFLVQQPARPAVRPSLSVVDVTPKAAA' A
#
# COMPACT_ATOMS: atom_id res chain seq x y z
N MET A 1 -32.11 -14.39 13.87
CA MET A 1 -32.16 -15.16 12.60
C MET A 1 -31.33 -14.49 11.51
N ILE A 2 -31.39 -13.16 11.36
CA ILE A 2 -30.60 -12.38 10.37
C ILE A 2 -29.08 -12.58 10.52
N ASP A 3 -28.58 -12.69 11.75
CA ASP A 3 -27.14 -12.81 12.01
C ASP A 3 -26.53 -14.12 11.49
N ALA A 4 -27.27 -15.23 11.55
CA ALA A 4 -26.81 -16.53 11.05
C ALA A 4 -26.73 -16.56 9.51
N GLU A 5 -27.62 -15.84 8.83
CA GLU A 5 -27.57 -15.69 7.37
C GLU A 5 -26.39 -14.81 6.94
N LEU A 6 -26.13 -13.74 7.70
CA LEU A 6 -24.99 -12.86 7.49
C LEU A 6 -23.66 -13.60 7.65
N GLU A 7 -23.50 -14.38 8.72
CA GLU A 7 -22.31 -15.22 8.93
C GLU A 7 -22.07 -16.20 7.77
N LYS A 8 -23.15 -16.79 7.23
CA LYS A 8 -23.07 -17.68 6.08
C LYS A 8 -22.59 -16.97 4.82
N VAL A 9 -23.03 -15.74 4.58
CA VAL A 9 -22.59 -14.91 3.43
C VAL A 9 -21.11 -14.51 3.58
N ILE A 10 -20.70 -14.10 4.78
CA ILE A 10 -19.30 -13.79 5.10
C ILE A 10 -18.43 -15.03 4.85
N GLY A 11 -18.82 -16.19 5.37
CA GLY A 11 -18.10 -17.45 5.18
C GLY A 11 -17.94 -17.84 3.71
N LYS A 12 -18.98 -17.66 2.89
CA LYS A 12 -18.90 -17.89 1.43
C LYS A 12 -17.90 -16.93 0.76
N THR A 13 -17.91 -15.66 1.16
CA THR A 13 -17.04 -14.63 0.59
C THR A 13 -15.57 -14.93 0.90
N LEU A 14 -15.27 -15.37 2.11
CA LEU A 14 -13.92 -15.77 2.50
C LEU A 14 -13.43 -16.98 1.70
N LYS A 15 -14.26 -18.03 1.57
CA LYS A 15 -13.93 -19.21 0.76
C LYS A 15 -13.67 -18.88 -0.71
N LEU A 16 -14.44 -17.94 -1.28
CA LEU A 16 -14.24 -17.50 -2.66
C LEU A 16 -12.91 -16.75 -2.83
N LYS A 17 -12.53 -15.90 -1.85
CA LYS A 17 -11.21 -15.25 -1.85
C LYS A 17 -10.06 -16.27 -1.76
N GLU A 18 -10.20 -17.28 -0.91
CA GLU A 18 -9.21 -18.36 -0.80
C GLU A 18 -9.07 -19.15 -2.09
N LEU A 19 -10.20 -19.48 -2.74
CA LEU A 19 -10.21 -20.15 -4.03
C LEU A 19 -9.50 -19.33 -5.12
N HIS A 20 -9.72 -18.02 -5.17
CA HIS A 20 -9.02 -17.14 -6.11
C HIS A 20 -7.50 -17.12 -5.86
N ARG A 21 -7.06 -17.09 -4.60
CA ARG A 21 -5.63 -17.16 -4.25
C ARG A 21 -5.02 -18.49 -4.67
N ALA A 22 -5.72 -19.61 -4.41
CA ALA A 22 -5.26 -20.94 -4.83
C ALA A 22 -5.13 -21.03 -6.35
N ARG A 23 -6.10 -20.49 -7.10
CA ARG A 23 -6.05 -20.44 -8.57
C ARG A 23 -4.86 -19.62 -9.08
N ALA A 24 -4.62 -18.44 -8.50
CA ALA A 24 -3.48 -17.61 -8.87
C ALA A 24 -2.15 -18.34 -8.62
N ARG A 25 -2.05 -19.05 -7.49
CA ARG A 25 -0.86 -19.86 -7.16
C ARG A 25 -0.65 -21.00 -8.15
N VAL A 26 -1.69 -21.71 -8.55
CA VAL A 26 -1.61 -22.78 -9.56
C VAL A 26 -1.12 -22.22 -10.89
N LEU A 27 -1.71 -21.13 -11.38
CA LEU A 27 -1.28 -20.49 -12.62
C LEU A 27 0.19 -20.06 -12.57
N GLN A 28 0.64 -19.56 -11.41
CA GLN A 28 2.03 -19.20 -11.19
C GLN A 28 2.95 -20.43 -11.27
N LEU A 29 2.60 -21.53 -10.62
CA LEU A 29 3.36 -22.79 -10.68
C LEU A 29 3.37 -23.39 -12.09
N GLU A 30 2.26 -23.33 -12.83
CA GLU A 30 2.21 -23.80 -14.22
C GLU A 30 3.11 -22.98 -15.16
N ARG A 31 3.30 -21.69 -14.89
CA ARG A 31 4.25 -20.85 -15.64
C ARG A 31 5.70 -21.23 -15.31
N GLU A 32 6.00 -21.43 -14.03
CA GLU A 32 7.31 -21.90 -13.57
C GLU A 32 7.67 -23.25 -14.20
N LEU A 33 6.74 -24.20 -14.24
CA LEU A 33 6.93 -25.50 -14.89
C LEU A 33 7.19 -25.40 -16.39
N ARG A 34 6.61 -24.39 -17.06
CA ARG A 34 6.84 -24.10 -18.48
C ARG A 34 8.14 -23.33 -18.73
N GLY A 35 8.84 -22.88 -17.69
CA GLY A 35 10.01 -22.02 -17.80
C GLY A 35 9.68 -20.61 -18.29
N GLU A 36 8.41 -20.20 -18.19
CA GLU A 36 8.00 -18.82 -18.48
C GLU A 36 8.53 -17.90 -17.37
N ALA A 37 9.09 -16.75 -17.76
CA ALA A 37 9.51 -15.75 -16.79
C ALA A 37 8.30 -15.36 -15.92
N THR A 38 8.43 -15.58 -14.61
CA THR A 38 7.46 -15.14 -13.61
C THR A 38 7.17 -13.67 -13.83
N LYS A 39 6.03 -13.34 -14.42
CA LYS A 39 5.58 -11.95 -14.48
C LYS A 39 5.58 -11.44 -13.05
N PRO A 40 6.23 -10.28 -12.77
CA PRO A 40 6.16 -9.70 -11.44
C PRO A 40 4.68 -9.58 -11.05
N GLU A 41 4.34 -10.10 -9.88
CA GLU A 41 3.00 -10.02 -9.32
C GLU A 41 2.59 -8.55 -9.34
N GLU A 42 1.50 -8.23 -10.05
CA GLU A 42 0.97 -6.87 -10.02
C GLU A 42 0.73 -6.50 -8.56
N PRO A 43 1.21 -5.33 -8.11
CA PRO A 43 0.98 -4.91 -6.74
C PRO A 43 -0.53 -4.92 -6.48
N PRO A 44 -0.97 -5.32 -5.27
CA PRO A 44 -2.38 -5.35 -4.94
C PRO A 44 -2.99 -3.98 -5.22
N TYR A 45 -4.14 -3.95 -5.90
CA TYR A 45 -4.87 -2.70 -6.15
C TYR A 45 -5.23 -2.04 -4.81
N ILE A 46 -4.70 -0.83 -4.59
CA ILE A 46 -5.04 0.03 -3.45
C ILE A 46 -5.97 1.12 -3.99
N PRO A 47 -7.24 1.15 -3.59
CA PRO A 47 -8.14 2.26 -3.94
C PRO A 47 -7.54 3.61 -3.58
N GLU A 48 -7.75 4.61 -4.43
CA GLU A 48 -7.08 5.93 -4.33
C GLU A 48 -7.31 6.61 -2.99
N PHE A 49 -8.49 6.39 -2.38
CA PHE A 49 -8.84 6.95 -1.07
C PHE A 49 -8.10 6.29 0.11
N LEU A 50 -7.50 5.11 -0.07
CA LEU A 50 -6.68 4.42 0.94
C LEU A 50 -5.18 4.67 0.74
N VAL A 51 -4.78 5.30 -0.36
CA VAL A 51 -3.39 5.69 -0.59
C VAL A 51 -3.05 6.79 0.41
N GLN A 52 -2.40 6.41 1.52
CA GLN A 52 -1.84 7.38 2.46
C GLN A 52 -0.83 8.23 1.69
N GLN A 53 -1.13 9.52 1.53
CA GLN A 53 -0.14 10.46 0.99
C GLN A 53 1.09 10.41 1.91
N PRO A 54 2.31 10.35 1.35
CA PRO A 54 3.51 10.49 2.16
C PRO A 54 3.37 11.79 2.95
N ALA A 55 3.55 11.72 4.28
CA ALA A 55 3.44 12.87 5.15
C ALA A 55 4.25 14.03 4.55
N ARG A 56 3.56 15.12 4.21
CA ARG A 56 4.20 16.32 3.67
C ARG A 56 5.33 16.68 4.64
N PRO A 57 6.61 16.70 4.21
CA PRO A 57 7.68 17.05 5.13
C PRO A 57 7.37 18.44 5.66
N ALA A 58 7.29 18.56 6.98
CA ALA A 58 7.08 19.85 7.62
C ALA A 58 8.24 20.75 7.19
N VAL A 59 7.96 21.70 6.30
CA VAL A 59 8.91 22.74 5.91
C VAL A 59 9.15 23.55 7.16
N ARG A 60 10.26 23.28 7.86
CA ARG A 60 10.70 24.11 8.97
C ARG A 60 11.05 25.48 8.38
N PRO A 61 10.40 26.57 8.81
CA PRO A 61 10.84 27.89 8.40
C PRO A 61 12.26 28.10 8.93
N SER A 62 13.23 28.32 8.04
CA SER A 62 14.54 28.78 8.42
C SER A 62 14.41 30.22 8.90
N LEU A 63 14.45 30.44 10.21
CA LEU A 63 14.65 31.77 10.77
C LEU A 63 16.07 32.20 10.39
N SER A 64 16.20 33.06 9.38
CA SER A 64 17.46 33.74 9.09
C SER A 64 17.83 34.57 10.32
N VAL A 65 18.89 34.17 11.03
CA VAL A 65 19.50 35.01 12.06
C VAL A 65 20.01 36.26 11.35
N VAL A 66 19.44 37.41 11.70
CA VAL A 66 19.96 38.70 11.25
C VAL A 66 21.27 38.91 11.98
N ASP A 67 22.39 38.78 11.27
CA ASP A 67 23.70 39.15 11.79
C ASP A 67 23.73 40.67 12.03
N VAL A 68 23.58 41.07 13.29
CA VAL A 68 23.80 42.45 13.71
C VAL A 68 25.31 42.66 13.81
N THR A 69 25.91 43.23 12.78
CA THR A 69 27.31 43.69 12.83
C THR A 69 27.44 44.87 13.79
N PRO A 70 28.26 44.81 14.86
CA PRO A 70 28.55 45.99 15.64
C PRO A 70 29.50 46.92 14.86
N LYS A 71 29.03 48.15 14.65
CA LYS A 71 29.78 49.26 14.05
C LYS A 71 30.98 49.61 14.93
N ALA A 72 32.20 49.36 14.43
CA ALA A 72 33.43 49.82 15.07
C ALA A 72 33.45 51.35 15.12
N ALA A 73 33.60 51.90 16.33
CA ALA A 73 33.93 53.32 16.54
C ALA A 73 35.45 53.47 16.50
N ALA A 74 35.89 54.49 15.77
CA ALA A 74 37.27 54.95 15.62
C ALA A 74 37.77 55.70 16.85
#